data_AF-A0A0S4QFT6-F1
#
_entry.id   AF-A0A0S4QFT6-F1
#
_cell.length_a   1.000
_cell.length_b   1.000
_cell.length_c   1.000
_cell.angle_alpha   90.00
_cell.angle_beta   90.00
_cell.angle_gamma   90.00
#
_symmetry.space_group_name_H-M   'P 1'
#
loop_
_entity.id
_entity.type
_entity.pdbx_description
1 polymer ?
#
loop_
_entity_poly.entity_id
_entity_poly.type
_entity_poly.pdbx_seq_one_letter_code
_entity_poly.pdbx_strand_id
1 'polypeptide(L)'
;MQRLLGSYDDGVWVAGIYAEIEGCLPSRPWRHGELSRVLGALTRLSADLTPASVAPAPWLRRALVGGGRWHRAPGPWRALPR
;
A
#
# COMPACT_ATOMS: atom_id res chain seq x y z
N MET A 1 -8.99 10.52 6.25
CA MET A 1 -8.42 10.34 4.89
C MET A 1 -6.94 10.08 5.06
N GLN A 2 -6.38 9.06 4.38
CA GLN A 2 -4.94 8.77 4.42
C GLN A 2 -4.17 10.00 3.91
N ARG A 3 -3.29 10.58 4.72
CA ARG A 3 -2.46 11.73 4.32
C ARG A 3 -1.01 11.43 4.66
N LEU A 4 -0.12 11.50 3.67
CA LEU A 4 1.32 11.42 3.90
C LEU A 4 1.78 12.70 4.61
N LEU A 5 2.36 12.55 5.79
CA LEU A 5 2.90 13.65 6.61
C LEU A 5 4.39 13.86 6.34
N GLY A 6 5.10 12.80 5.96
CA GLY A 6 6.51 12.87 5.62
C GLY A 6 7.00 11.54 5.04
N SER A 7 8.16 11.60 4.40
CA SER A 7 8.85 10.42 3.85
C SER A 7 10.32 10.50 4.20
N TYR A 8 10.93 9.33 4.37
CA TYR A 8 12.36 9.16 4.56
C TYR A 8 12.88 8.19 3.50
N ASP A 9 13.99 8.54 2.87
CA ASP A 9 14.70 7.72 1.90
C ASP A 9 16.21 7.92 2.12
N ASP A 10 16.92 6.84 2.44
CA ASP A 10 18.38 6.85 2.60
C ASP A 10 19.12 6.05 1.52
N GLY A 11 18.42 5.72 0.42
CA GLY A 11 18.94 4.89 -0.66
C GLY A 11 19.03 3.40 -0.34
N VAL A 12 18.69 2.99 0.89
CA VAL A 12 18.63 1.58 1.32
C VAL A 12 17.22 1.22 1.77
N TRP A 13 16.57 2.12 2.51
CA TRP A 13 15.22 2.00 3.03
C TRP A 13 14.39 3.22 2.66
N VAL A 14 13.11 2.95 2.38
CA VAL A 14 12.10 3.98 2.22
C VAL A 14 11.05 3.78 3.31
N ALA A 15 10.73 4.85 4.04
CA ALA A 15 9.67 4.87 5.05
C ALA A 15 8.71 6.05 4.80
N GLY A 16 7.42 5.82 5.04
CA GLY A 16 6.39 6.85 4.96
C GLY A 16 5.70 7.05 6.30
N ILE A 17 5.50 8.29 6.70
CA ILE A 17 4.76 8.69 7.90
C ILE A 17 3.38 9.14 7.44
N TYR A 18 2.32 8.49 7.92
CA TYR A 18 0.95 8.80 7.54
C TYR A 18 0.16 9.33 8.74
N ALA A 19 -0.81 10.19 8.46
CA ALA A 19 -1.80 10.61 9.46
C ALA A 19 -2.57 9.37 9.94
N GLU A 20 -2.72 9.25 11.25
CA GLU A 20 -3.56 8.24 11.86
C GLU A 20 -5.00 8.37 11.36
N ILE A 21 -5.64 7.22 11.14
CA ILE A 21 -7.04 7.15 10.75
C ILE A 21 -7.82 6.61 11.92
N GLU A 22 -8.70 7.46 12.45
CA GLU A 22 -9.71 7.07 13.42
C GLU A 22 -10.58 5.93 12.88
N GLY A 23 -10.71 4.87 13.68
CA GLY A 23 -11.54 3.72 13.36
C GLY A 23 -10.96 2.42 13.89
N CYS A 24 -11.67 1.33 13.62
CA CYS A 24 -11.23 -0.01 13.97
C CYS A 24 -11.28 -0.91 12.73
N LEU A 25 -10.40 -1.91 12.71
CA LEU A 25 -10.48 -2.96 11.72
C LEU A 25 -11.79 -3.74 11.90
N PRO A 26 -12.41 -4.22 10.81
CA PRO A 26 -13.61 -5.04 10.89
C PRO A 26 -13.34 -6.33 11.69
N SER A 27 -14.37 -6.78 12.40
CA SER A 27 -14.26 -7.96 13.27
C SER A 27 -14.02 -9.25 12.46
N ARG A 28 -13.47 -10.29 13.12
CA ARG A 28 -13.28 -11.63 12.53
C ARG A 28 -14.02 -12.67 13.39
N PRO A 29 -14.99 -13.44 12.84
CA PRO A 29 -15.50 -13.41 11.47
C PRO A 29 -16.27 -12.11 11.15
N TRP A 30 -16.37 -11.75 9.86
CA TRP A 30 -16.97 -10.50 9.44
C TRP A 30 -18.48 -10.49 9.72
N ARG A 31 -18.97 -9.38 10.29
CA ARG A 31 -20.41 -9.14 10.39
C ARG A 31 -20.94 -8.65 9.04
N HIS A 32 -22.16 -9.04 8.69
CA HIS A 32 -22.75 -8.71 7.39
C HIS A 32 -22.71 -7.20 7.08
N GLY A 33 -23.04 -6.35 8.06
CA GLY A 33 -22.97 -4.90 7.89
C GLY A 33 -21.55 -4.34 7.71
N GLU A 34 -20.52 -4.99 8.28
CA GLU A 34 -19.12 -4.60 8.06
C GLU A 34 -18.66 -5.01 6.66
N LEU A 35 -19.04 -6.22 6.22
CA LEU A 35 -18.79 -6.70 4.85
C LEU A 35 -19.37 -5.74 3.81
N SER A 36 -20.64 -5.33 3.96
CA SER A 36 -21.27 -4.39 3.04
C SER A 36 -20.53 -3.04 2.97
N ARG A 37 -20.03 -2.53 4.11
CA ARG A 37 -19.26 -1.28 4.14
C ARG A 37 -17.92 -1.43 3.42
N VAL A 38 -17.20 -2.51 3.66
CA VAL A 38 -15.91 -2.78 3.01
C VAL A 38 -16.09 -2.90 1.50
N LEU A 39 -17.09 -3.65 1.05
CA LEU A 39 -17.39 -3.78 -0.38
C LEU A 39 -17.75 -2.43 -1.01
N GLY A 40 -18.61 -1.64 -0.36
CA GLY A 40 -18.94 -0.29 -0.84
C GLY A 40 -17.73 0.64 -0.94
N ALA A 41 -16.81 0.57 0.03
CA ALA A 41 -15.56 1.34 -0.01
C ALA A 41 -14.63 0.89 -1.16
N LEU A 42 -14.47 -0.43 -1.34
CA LEU A 42 -13.66 -0.99 -2.42
C LEU A 42 -14.22 -0.67 -3.81
N THR A 43 -15.55 -0.70 -3.98
CA THR A 43 -16.19 -0.30 -5.25
C THR A 43 -15.88 1.15 -5.60
N ARG A 44 -15.96 2.08 -4.63
CA ARG A 44 -15.63 3.49 -4.83
C ARG A 44 -14.15 3.66 -5.17
N LEU A 45 -13.26 3.02 -4.40
CA LEU A 45 -11.82 3.07 -4.62
C LEU A 45 -11.45 2.58 -6.04
N SER A 46 -12.07 1.48 -6.48
CA SER A 46 -11.83 0.92 -7.81
C SER A 46 -12.24 1.90 -8.92
N ALA A 47 -13.39 2.55 -8.77
CA ALA A 47 -13.88 3.56 -9.71
C ALA A 47 -12.95 4.79 -9.75
N ASP A 48 -12.47 5.25 -8.60
CA ASP A 48 -11.66 6.47 -8.49
C ASP A 48 -10.21 6.26 -8.97
N LEU A 49 -9.65 5.05 -8.78
CA LEU A 49 -8.25 4.74 -9.09
C LEU A 49 -8.04 3.99 -10.41
N THR A 50 -9.09 3.84 -11.24
CA THR A 50 -9.01 3.18 -12.55
C THR A 50 -9.25 4.17 -13.70
N PRO A 51 -8.31 4.31 -14.66
CA PRO A 51 -6.99 3.68 -14.70
C PRO A 51 -6.06 4.28 -13.63
N ALA A 52 -5.00 3.53 -13.27
CA ALA A 52 -4.07 3.93 -12.22
C ALA A 52 -3.60 5.38 -12.40
N SER A 53 -3.84 6.22 -11.40
CA SER A 53 -3.55 7.66 -11.46
C SER A 53 -2.06 8.01 -11.27
N VAL A 54 -1.19 7.00 -11.15
CA VAL A 54 0.25 7.18 -11.01
C VAL A 54 0.89 7.27 -12.40
N ALA A 55 1.76 8.26 -12.59
CA ALA A 55 2.55 8.36 -13.81
C ALA A 55 3.37 7.07 -14.00
N PRO A 56 3.43 6.48 -15.20
CA PRO A 56 4.24 5.30 -15.45
C PRO A 56 5.69 5.61 -15.11
N ALA A 57 6.22 4.99 -14.05
CA ALA A 57 7.63 5.17 -13.72
C ALA A 57 8.49 4.54 -14.85
N PRO A 58 9.55 5.20 -15.33
CA PRO A 58 10.37 4.69 -16.43
C PRO A 58 10.92 3.28 -16.18
N TRP A 59 11.20 2.93 -14.92
CA TRP A 59 11.66 1.60 -14.51
C TRP A 59 10.54 0.56 -14.40
N LEU A 60 9.26 0.98 -14.31
CA LEU A 60 8.10 0.09 -14.20
C LEU A 60 7.78 -0.63 -15.52
N ARG A 61 8.12 -0.03 -16.67
CA ARG A 61 7.90 -0.62 -18.02
C ARG A 61 8.54 -1.99 -18.20
N ARG A 62 9.54 -2.36 -17.40
CA ARG A 62 10.25 -3.65 -17.49
C ARG A 62 9.72 -4.75 -16.57
N ALA A 63 8.78 -4.44 -15.68
CA ALA A 63 8.40 -5.33 -14.56
C ALA A 63 7.06 -6.06 -14.72
N LEU A 64 6.23 -5.73 -15.71
CA LEU A 64 4.84 -6.23 -15.78
C LEU A 64 4.57 -7.27 -16.87
N VAL A 65 5.59 -7.75 -17.59
CA VAL A 65 5.41 -8.86 -18.55
C VAL A 65 5.90 -10.16 -17.90
N GLY A 66 4.94 -10.94 -17.39
CA GLY A 66 5.17 -12.27 -16.82
C GLY A 66 5.19 -12.26 -15.30
N GLY A 67 4.51 -13.24 -14.68
CA GLY A 67 4.44 -13.41 -13.23
C GLY A 67 5.83 -13.28 -12.59
N GLY A 68 6.10 -12.11 -12.02
CA GLY A 68 7.42 -11.72 -11.56
C GLY A 68 7.73 -12.36 -10.22
N ARG A 69 8.83 -13.12 -10.18
CA ARG A 69 9.44 -13.57 -8.93
C ARG A 69 9.78 -12.36 -8.07
N TRP A 70 9.40 -12.38 -6.79
CA TRP A 70 9.82 -11.36 -5.84
C TRP A 70 11.36 -11.32 -5.79
N HIS A 71 11.94 -10.21 -6.24
CA HIS A 71 13.38 -9.98 -6.11
C HIS A 71 13.64 -9.29 -4.77
N ARG A 72 14.53 -9.88 -3.96
CA ARG A 72 15.02 -9.23 -2.74
C ARG A 72 15.93 -8.08 -3.15
N ALA A 73 15.64 -6.87 -2.66
CA ALA A 73 16.61 -5.77 -2.75
C ALA A 73 17.90 -6.18 -2.01
N PRO A 74 19.09 -6.07 -2.62
CA PRO A 74 20.33 -6.48 -1.96
C PRO A 74 20.64 -5.53 -0.79
N GLY A 75 20.65 -6.06 0.44
CA GLY A 75 21.03 -5.31 1.64
C GLY A 75 21.11 -6.19 2.90
N PRO A 76 22.08 -5.98 3.80
CA PRO A 76 22.25 -6.77 5.01
C PRO A 76 21.23 -6.35 6.07
N TRP A 77 20.25 -7.21 6.33
CA TRP A 77 19.27 -7.03 7.39
C TRP A 77 19.95 -7.22 8.75
N ARG A 78 20.07 -6.15 9.54
CA ARG A 78 20.24 -6.24 11.01
C ARG A 78 19.04 -5.57 11.65
N ALA A 79 18.38 -6.30 12.54
CA ALA A 79 17.23 -5.84 13.29
C ALA A 79 17.58 -4.57 14.09
N LEU A 80 16.70 -3.57 14.08
CA LEU A 80 16.81 -2.39 14.94
C LEU A 80 16.78 -2.84 16.41
N PRO A 81 17.67 -2.32 17.29
CA PRO A 81 17.53 -2.51 18.73
C PRO A 81 16.27 -1.77 19.23
N ARG A 82 15.66 -2.36 20.26
CA ARG A 82 14.46 -1.85 20.94
C ARG A 82 14.70 -0.54 21.68
#